data_AF-A0A6J5WJ79-F1
#
_entry.id   AF-A0A6J5WJ79-F1
#
_cell.length_a   1.000
_cell.length_b   1.000
_cell.length_c   1.000
_cell.angle_alpha   90.00
_cell.angle_beta   90.00
_cell.angle_gamma   90.00
#
_symmetry.space_group_name_H-M   'P 1'
#
loop_
_entity.id
_entity.type
_entity.pdbx_description
1 polymer ?
#
loop_
_entity_poly.entity_id
_entity_poly.type
_entity_poly.pdbx_seq_one_letter_code
_entity_poly.pdbx_strand_id
1 'polypeptide(L)'
;MLQFFITYKNLILQLSLSLTLTLLLTFLKIPIFFLRGLHTYIHPDNVQSGVRAAIRRPDASDSASGLPSKSNSELRKRSKSKDKPEFDENNAQIFRLKLDEAHLQTRLYFNEYCNAFTFSFVALSSLLLQLLYLNSESNNSGLLVNGIFVPVLLAFAGVSKLLMLLGKVSYEKSASRRSEKQLSVLCGVVGLVLGYMVCFTFSPSVLDFNFDSIDGSGRIFVAVLMGCFSGFLFMPAVKSARCFWLGTDQIRSDLVMLSCDWFGRVVLYANYMMIVFTVLLWINPLAGMLVNKNINGKVGNAEMLIGNVGFLPSDFAKFRLCCLLLSSFLQIVALRPNIQMYLNEALLSWYQRLHASRVPDLDFSRAKVFLHNHYLCLVVVQFLAPPIVLLLLLGLSQIDGISSENYKYICSLAPCSAFVKEVALFMAWWIMFVWAIYSSATILLYRRCILYMS
;
A
#
# COMPACT_ATOMS: atom_id res chain seq x y z
N MET A 1 -1.45 -7.18 46.10
CA MET A 1 -1.38 -6.02 45.19
C MET A 1 0.00 -5.91 44.53
N LEU A 2 1.08 -5.68 45.27
CA LEU A 2 2.44 -5.51 44.70
C LEU A 2 2.96 -6.74 43.92
N GLN A 3 2.69 -7.95 44.42
CA GLN A 3 3.00 -9.21 43.72
C GLN A 3 2.36 -9.28 42.31
N PHE A 4 1.11 -8.83 42.18
CA PHE A 4 0.38 -8.84 40.91
C PHE A 4 1.02 -7.88 39.89
N PHE A 5 1.45 -6.70 40.33
CA PHE A 5 2.18 -5.74 39.48
C PHE A 5 3.53 -6.28 39.00
N ILE A 6 4.23 -7.05 39.85
CA ILE A 6 5.50 -7.68 39.48
C ILE A 6 5.26 -8.81 38.48
N THR A 7 4.23 -9.65 38.70
CA THR A 7 3.90 -10.77 37.81
C THR A 7 3.40 -10.31 36.44
N TYR A 8 2.64 -9.21 36.35
CA TYR A 8 2.09 -8.70 35.08
C TYR A 8 2.78 -7.42 34.58
N LYS A 9 4.00 -7.12 35.06
CA LYS A 9 4.78 -5.93 34.67
C LYS A 9 4.82 -5.73 33.15
N ASN A 10 5.10 -6.81 32.41
CA ASN A 10 5.26 -6.79 30.96
C ASN A 10 3.96 -6.43 30.23
N LEU A 11 2.85 -7.00 30.68
CA LEU A 11 1.52 -6.71 30.13
C LEU A 11 1.06 -5.29 30.45
N ILE A 12 1.32 -4.81 31.67
CA ILE A 12 1.04 -3.43 32.08
C ILE A 12 1.87 -2.44 31.25
N LEU A 13 3.13 -2.76 30.96
CA LEU A 13 4.02 -1.94 30.14
C LEU A 13 3.55 -1.86 28.68
N GLN A 14 3.10 -2.99 28.10
CA GLN A 14 2.52 -3.02 26.76
C GLN A 14 1.21 -2.21 26.67
N LEU A 15 0.33 -2.35 27.67
CA LEU A 15 -0.93 -1.60 27.75
C LEU A 15 -0.68 -0.10 27.93
N SER A 16 0.21 0.29 28.85
CA SER A 16 0.55 1.68 29.08
C SER A 16 1.19 2.32 27.85
N LEU A 17 2.09 1.61 27.15
CA LEU A 17 2.65 2.08 25.89
C LEU A 17 1.56 2.29 24.84
N SER A 18 0.65 1.33 24.66
CA SER A 18 -0.41 1.43 23.66
C SER A 18 -1.35 2.62 23.92
N LEU A 19 -1.71 2.86 25.18
CA LEU A 19 -2.58 3.95 25.59
C LEU A 19 -1.88 5.31 25.44
N THR A 20 -0.65 5.43 25.95
CA THR A 20 0.13 6.67 25.89
C THR A 20 0.44 7.05 24.45
N LEU A 21 0.81 6.09 23.61
CA LEU A 21 1.10 6.33 22.20
C LEU A 21 -0.17 6.72 21.42
N THR A 22 -1.30 6.07 21.69
CA THR A 22 -2.59 6.47 21.09
C THR A 22 -2.94 7.91 21.45
N LEU A 23 -2.79 8.28 22.73
CA LEU A 23 -3.04 9.64 23.19
C LEU A 23 -2.07 10.64 22.54
N LEU A 24 -0.78 10.31 22.47
CA LEU A 24 0.24 11.18 21.89
C LEU A 24 0.04 11.37 20.38
N LEU A 25 -0.25 10.30 19.63
CA LEU A 25 -0.51 10.35 18.19
C LEU A 25 -1.75 11.19 17.85
N THR A 26 -2.81 11.05 18.66
CA THR A 26 -4.06 11.80 18.48
C THR A 26 -3.90 13.26 18.89
N PHE A 27 -3.26 13.53 20.04
CA PHE A 27 -3.06 14.89 20.55
C PHE A 27 -2.11 15.71 19.67
N LEU A 28 -0.98 15.14 19.24
CA LEU A 28 -0.02 15.81 18.36
C LEU A 28 -0.44 15.83 16.89
N LYS A 29 -1.57 15.19 16.54
CA LYS A 29 -2.08 15.10 15.16
C LYS A 29 -1.02 14.66 14.15
N ILE A 30 -0.16 13.72 14.56
CA ILE A 30 0.96 13.20 13.76
C ILE A 30 0.51 12.70 12.37
N PRO A 31 -0.65 12.02 12.20
CA PRO A 31 -1.11 11.61 10.87
C PRO A 31 -1.30 12.79 9.90
N ILE A 32 -1.68 13.96 10.41
CA ILE A 32 -1.88 15.19 9.61
C ILE A 32 -0.53 15.78 9.23
N PHE A 33 0.44 15.76 10.14
CA PHE A 33 1.78 16.28 9.90
C PHE A 33 2.47 15.58 8.70
N PHE A 34 2.23 14.27 8.53
CA PHE A 34 2.77 13.50 7.41
C PHE A 34 2.30 13.99 6.03
N LEU A 35 1.08 14.55 5.97
CA LEU A 35 0.47 15.07 4.73
C LEU A 35 0.57 16.59 4.59
N ARG A 36 1.02 17.29 5.65
CA ARG A 36 1.13 18.73 5.67
C ARG A 36 2.20 19.21 4.69
N GLY A 37 1.89 20.30 3.99
CA GLY A 37 2.82 20.94 3.06
C GLY A 37 2.97 20.26 1.70
N LEU A 38 2.20 19.20 1.43
CA LEU A 38 2.01 18.68 0.07
C LEU A 38 1.29 19.73 -0.79
N HIS A 39 1.60 19.76 -2.08
CA HIS A 39 1.01 20.72 -3.01
C HIS A 39 -0.17 20.11 -3.75
N THR A 40 -1.33 20.74 -3.58
CA THR A 40 -2.57 20.45 -4.29
C THR A 40 -2.89 21.54 -5.28
N TYR A 41 -3.76 21.22 -6.23
CA TYR A 41 -4.14 22.12 -7.30
C TYR A 41 -5.63 22.43 -7.23
N ILE A 42 -6.00 23.69 -7.41
CA ILE A 42 -7.41 24.12 -7.49
C ILE A 42 -7.59 24.97 -8.73
N HIS A 43 -8.71 24.76 -9.40
CA HIS A 43 -9.15 25.56 -10.52
C HIS A 43 -9.97 26.74 -9.98
N PRO A 44 -9.79 27.99 -10.44
CA PRO A 44 -10.75 29.05 -10.13
C PRO A 44 -12.13 28.62 -10.64
N ASP A 45 -13.13 28.73 -9.77
CA ASP A 45 -14.52 28.75 -10.22
C ASP A 45 -14.77 30.12 -10.86
N ASN A 46 -15.52 30.13 -11.97
CA ASN A 46 -15.94 31.38 -12.62
C ASN A 46 -16.66 32.24 -11.58
N VAL A 47 -16.01 33.32 -11.14
CA VAL A 47 -16.56 34.30 -10.17
C VAL A 47 -17.79 35.03 -10.75
N GLN A 48 -18.18 34.75 -11.99
CA GLN A 48 -19.34 35.34 -12.66
C GLN A 48 -20.68 34.68 -12.30
N SER A 49 -20.72 33.50 -11.69
CA SER A 49 -21.98 32.96 -11.17
C SER A 49 -22.02 33.04 -9.66
N GLY A 50 -22.69 34.08 -9.15
CA GLY A 50 -22.94 34.27 -7.73
C GLY A 50 -23.42 32.99 -7.05
N VAL A 51 -22.87 32.76 -5.86
CA VAL A 51 -23.24 31.79 -4.82
C VAL A 51 -24.44 30.90 -5.21
N ARG A 52 -24.18 29.82 -5.96
CA ARG A 52 -25.15 28.74 -6.11
C ARG A 52 -24.48 27.43 -5.78
N ALA A 53 -24.90 26.88 -4.64
CA ALA A 53 -24.33 25.72 -3.99
C ALA A 53 -24.07 24.54 -4.94
N ALA A 54 -22.84 24.05 -4.86
CA ALA A 54 -22.40 22.77 -5.38
C ALA A 54 -23.10 21.64 -4.60
N ILE A 55 -24.27 21.19 -5.04
CA ILE A 55 -24.79 19.82 -4.98
C ILE A 55 -26.03 19.82 -5.89
N ARG A 56 -25.92 19.28 -7.10
CA ARG A 56 -27.06 18.70 -7.81
C ARG A 56 -26.65 17.31 -8.28
N ARG A 57 -27.22 16.29 -7.64
CA ARG A 57 -27.27 14.93 -8.18
C ARG A 57 -28.19 14.92 -9.41
N PRO A 58 -28.00 13.97 -10.34
CA PRO A 58 -28.88 13.86 -11.50
C PRO A 58 -30.21 13.26 -11.03
N ASP A 59 -31.21 14.10 -10.81
CA ASP A 59 -32.54 13.61 -10.47
C ASP A 59 -33.31 13.20 -11.72
N ALA A 60 -33.79 11.97 -11.64
CA ALA A 60 -34.73 11.34 -12.54
C ALA A 60 -36.14 11.97 -12.44
N SER A 61 -36.90 11.68 -13.48
CA SER A 61 -38.33 11.89 -13.76
C SER A 61 -39.34 12.09 -12.61
N ASP A 62 -40.38 12.85 -12.99
CA ASP A 62 -41.76 12.97 -12.44
C ASP A 62 -41.93 13.90 -11.20
N SER A 63 -42.83 14.89 -11.15
CA SER A 63 -44.19 14.95 -11.72
C SER A 63 -44.83 16.36 -11.60
N ALA A 64 -45.68 16.67 -12.60
CA ALA A 64 -47.01 17.31 -12.54
C ALA A 64 -47.26 18.75 -12.01
N SER A 65 -47.59 19.65 -12.94
CA SER A 65 -48.80 20.51 -12.96
C SER A 65 -48.95 21.16 -14.36
N GLY A 66 -49.77 20.60 -15.27
CA GLY A 66 -51.09 21.12 -15.72
C GLY A 66 -50.97 22.43 -16.53
N LEU A 67 -51.28 22.58 -17.83
CA LEU A 67 -52.31 22.08 -18.76
C LEU A 67 -51.82 22.27 -20.24
N PRO A 68 -52.56 21.83 -21.29
CA PRO A 68 -52.00 21.39 -22.57
C PRO A 68 -52.25 22.36 -23.75
N SER A 69 -51.39 22.30 -24.78
CA SER A 69 -51.83 22.46 -26.18
C SER A 69 -50.75 22.08 -27.21
N LYS A 70 -51.10 21.07 -28.02
CA LYS A 70 -50.86 20.94 -29.47
C LYS A 70 -49.43 20.76 -30.01
N SER A 71 -49.15 19.48 -30.30
CA SER A 71 -48.66 18.94 -31.58
C SER A 71 -47.51 19.64 -32.33
N ASN A 72 -46.37 18.96 -32.33
CA ASN A 72 -45.43 18.75 -33.45
C ASN A 72 -45.18 19.91 -34.43
N SER A 73 -44.05 20.58 -34.25
CA SER A 73 -43.26 21.13 -35.35
C SER A 73 -41.77 21.02 -35.02
N GLU A 74 -41.13 20.04 -35.66
CA GLU A 74 -39.79 20.10 -36.25
C GLU A 74 -38.64 20.74 -35.46
N LEU A 75 -37.70 19.86 -35.06
CA LEU A 75 -36.24 20.03 -35.20
C LEU A 75 -35.77 21.44 -35.57
N ARG A 76 -35.75 22.34 -34.58
CA ARG A 76 -35.04 23.62 -34.69
C ARG A 76 -33.54 23.32 -34.75
N LYS A 77 -33.02 23.26 -35.98
CA LYS A 77 -31.60 23.35 -36.32
C LYS A 77 -30.95 24.38 -35.40
N ARG A 78 -30.11 23.89 -34.48
CA ARG A 78 -29.19 24.71 -33.71
C ARG A 78 -28.32 25.45 -34.73
N SER A 79 -28.59 26.73 -34.92
CA SER A 79 -27.76 27.63 -35.70
C SER A 79 -26.34 27.53 -35.14
N LYS A 80 -25.44 26.94 -35.94
CA LYS A 80 -24.00 27.07 -35.72
C LYS A 80 -23.68 28.56 -35.84
N SER A 81 -23.68 29.29 -34.73
CA SER A 81 -22.90 30.52 -34.67
C SER A 81 -21.45 30.08 -34.83
N LYS A 82 -20.84 30.60 -35.88
CA LYS A 82 -19.44 30.37 -36.24
C LYS A 82 -18.58 31.29 -35.36
N ASP A 83 -18.86 31.31 -34.07
CA ASP A 83 -18.00 31.99 -33.11
C ASP A 83 -16.79 31.10 -32.95
N LYS A 84 -15.62 31.62 -33.32
CA LYS A 84 -14.37 30.95 -32.95
C LYS A 84 -14.43 30.74 -31.44
N PRO A 85 -14.21 29.51 -30.93
CA PRO A 85 -14.08 29.31 -29.50
C PRO A 85 -12.90 30.15 -29.04
N GLU A 86 -13.20 31.29 -28.44
CA GLU A 86 -12.22 32.20 -27.88
C GLU A 86 -11.74 31.58 -26.58
N PHE A 87 -10.42 31.44 -26.46
CA PHE A 87 -9.81 30.78 -25.32
C PHE A 87 -9.95 31.68 -24.09
N ASP A 88 -10.66 31.19 -23.08
CA ASP A 88 -10.84 31.91 -21.82
C ASP A 88 -9.62 31.69 -20.91
N GLU A 89 -8.69 32.65 -20.93
CA GLU A 89 -7.46 32.64 -20.12
C GLU A 89 -7.73 32.54 -18.62
N ASN A 90 -8.85 33.07 -18.12
CA ASN A 90 -9.20 33.01 -16.69
C ASN A 90 -9.61 31.59 -16.28
N ASN A 91 -10.24 30.85 -17.18
CA ASN A 91 -10.52 29.43 -17.02
C ASN A 91 -9.31 28.53 -17.31
N ALA A 92 -8.17 29.09 -17.71
CA ALA A 92 -6.94 28.34 -17.95
C ALA A 92 -5.88 28.54 -16.86
N GLN A 93 -6.26 29.05 -15.69
CA GLN A 93 -5.34 29.20 -14.55
C GLN A 93 -5.49 28.04 -13.56
N ILE A 94 -4.38 27.62 -12.96
CA ILE A 94 -4.37 26.61 -11.90
C ILE A 94 -3.61 27.12 -10.68
N PHE A 95 -4.25 27.12 -9.52
CA PHE A 95 -3.64 27.58 -8.27
C PHE A 95 -2.99 26.42 -7.54
N ARG A 96 -1.73 26.63 -7.11
CA ARG A 96 -0.99 25.71 -6.25
C ARG A 96 -1.23 26.08 -4.79
N LEU A 97 -1.88 25.19 -4.05
CA LEU A 97 -2.16 25.36 -2.63
C LEU A 97 -1.36 24.36 -1.80
N LYS A 98 -0.77 24.83 -0.70
CA LYS A 98 -0.19 23.94 0.30
C LYS A 98 -1.32 23.37 1.14
N LEU A 99 -1.35 22.04 1.28
CA LEU A 99 -2.29 21.34 2.15
C LEU A 99 -2.07 21.79 3.59
N ASP A 100 -3.12 22.40 4.12
CA ASP A 100 -3.23 22.77 5.53
C ASP A 100 -4.20 21.85 6.26
N GLU A 101 -4.19 21.90 7.59
CA GLU A 101 -4.96 21.00 8.43
C GLU A 101 -6.47 21.01 8.11
N ALA A 102 -7.06 22.20 7.97
CA ALA A 102 -8.48 22.36 7.65
C ALA A 102 -8.86 21.74 6.30
N HIS A 103 -7.96 21.83 5.31
CA HIS A 103 -8.18 21.24 3.98
C HIS A 103 -8.15 19.71 4.02
N LEU A 104 -7.34 19.13 4.92
CA LEU A 104 -7.20 17.68 5.04
C LEU A 104 -8.43 17.04 5.71
N GLN A 105 -8.99 17.70 6.72
CA GLN A 105 -10.16 17.22 7.46
C GLN A 105 -11.43 17.11 6.60
N THR A 106 -11.54 17.92 5.54
CA THR A 106 -12.69 17.89 4.62
C THR A 106 -12.61 16.80 3.55
N ARG A 107 -11.52 16.02 3.51
CA ARG A 107 -11.32 14.96 2.51
C ARG A 107 -12.06 13.69 2.89
N LEU A 108 -12.53 12.97 1.86
CA LEU A 108 -13.14 11.67 2.05
C LEU A 108 -12.10 10.69 2.60
N TYR A 109 -12.51 9.77 3.47
CA TYR A 109 -11.64 8.79 4.14
C TYR A 109 -10.61 9.38 5.13
N PHE A 110 -10.70 10.66 5.51
CA PHE A 110 -9.78 11.26 6.49
C PHE A 110 -9.78 10.52 7.84
N ASN A 111 -10.94 10.24 8.40
CA ASN A 111 -11.06 9.50 9.67
C ASN A 111 -10.52 8.07 9.57
N GLU A 112 -10.75 7.41 8.44
CA GLU A 112 -10.26 6.04 8.19
C GLU A 112 -8.73 6.02 8.08
N TYR A 113 -8.15 7.01 7.41
CA TYR A 113 -6.71 7.21 7.36
C TYR A 113 -6.12 7.44 8.76
N CYS A 114 -6.64 8.38 9.53
CA CYS A 114 -6.14 8.66 10.88
C CYS A 114 -6.25 7.43 11.79
N ASN A 115 -7.37 6.71 11.74
CA ASN A 115 -7.57 5.50 12.53
C ASN A 115 -6.67 4.34 12.09
N ALA A 116 -6.40 4.20 10.79
CA ALA A 116 -5.49 3.19 10.27
C ALA A 116 -4.04 3.51 10.64
N PHE A 117 -3.63 4.77 10.50
CA PHE A 117 -2.29 5.22 10.87
C PHE A 117 -2.03 4.99 12.36
N THR A 118 -2.89 5.52 13.24
CA THR A 118 -2.70 5.40 14.69
C THR A 118 -2.68 3.94 15.15
N PHE A 119 -3.63 3.13 14.68
CA PHE A 119 -3.68 1.71 15.04
C PHE A 119 -2.42 0.96 14.60
N SER A 120 -1.95 1.25 13.39
CA SER A 120 -0.76 0.60 12.84
C SER A 120 0.52 0.95 13.58
N PHE A 121 0.72 2.23 13.90
CA PHE A 121 1.88 2.67 14.67
C PHE A 121 1.87 2.09 16.09
N VAL A 122 0.70 1.98 16.72
CA VAL A 122 0.53 1.34 18.03
C VAL A 122 0.83 -0.16 17.98
N ALA A 123 0.35 -0.86 16.95
CA ALA A 123 0.66 -2.28 16.77
C ALA A 123 2.17 -2.48 16.53
N LEU A 124 2.80 -1.67 15.67
CA LEU A 124 4.24 -1.74 15.40
C LEU A 124 5.09 -1.42 16.64
N SER A 125 4.74 -0.40 17.42
CA SER A 125 5.47 -0.06 18.64
C SER A 125 5.37 -1.17 19.70
N SER A 126 4.21 -1.81 19.82
CA SER A 126 4.02 -2.92 20.76
C SER A 126 4.86 -4.16 20.38
N LEU A 127 4.97 -4.46 19.08
CA LEU A 127 5.85 -5.50 18.56
C LEU A 127 7.33 -5.16 18.76
N LEU A 128 7.72 -3.91 18.47
CA LEU A 128 9.11 -3.45 18.63
C LEU A 128 9.55 -3.49 20.09
N LEU A 129 8.66 -3.09 21.02
CA LEU A 129 8.89 -3.21 22.45
C LEU A 129 9.07 -4.68 22.88
N GLN A 130 8.25 -5.59 22.34
CA GLN A 130 8.38 -7.02 22.61
C GLN A 130 9.72 -7.56 22.13
N LEU A 131 10.11 -7.21 20.91
CA LEU A 131 11.31 -7.70 20.25
C LEU A 131 12.60 -7.19 20.91
N LEU A 132 12.67 -5.90 21.23
CA LEU A 132 13.91 -5.27 21.71
C LEU A 132 14.11 -5.38 23.22
N TYR A 133 13.04 -5.34 24.01
CA TYR A 133 13.15 -5.22 25.47
C TYR A 133 12.71 -6.48 26.20
N LEU A 134 11.56 -7.04 25.84
CA LEU A 134 10.91 -8.10 26.63
C LEU A 134 11.45 -9.50 26.32
N ASN A 135 11.86 -9.76 25.08
CA ASN A 135 12.43 -11.07 24.69
C ASN A 135 13.79 -11.37 25.36
N SER A 136 14.46 -10.36 25.91
CA SER A 136 15.73 -10.55 26.62
C SER A 136 15.56 -10.99 28.09
N GLU A 137 14.36 -10.89 28.68
CA GLU A 137 14.15 -11.06 30.13
C GLU A 137 13.32 -12.31 30.52
N SER A 138 12.64 -12.99 29.59
CA SER A 138 11.57 -13.95 29.95
C SER A 138 12.00 -15.43 30.00
N ASN A 139 12.43 -15.91 31.17
CA ASN A 139 12.55 -17.36 31.47
C ASN A 139 11.23 -17.99 32.01
N ASN A 140 10.13 -17.22 32.09
CA ASN A 140 8.86 -17.67 32.67
C ASN A 140 7.83 -18.06 31.60
N SER A 141 7.21 -19.23 31.75
CA SER A 141 6.40 -19.94 30.73
C SER A 141 4.96 -19.47 30.52
N GLY A 142 4.55 -18.34 31.10
CA GLY A 142 3.17 -17.83 30.99
C GLY A 142 2.99 -16.79 29.88
N LEU A 143 2.04 -17.00 28.94
CA LEU A 143 1.73 -16.08 27.83
C LEU A 143 1.35 -14.65 28.29
N LEU A 144 0.52 -14.56 29.33
CA LEU A 144 0.09 -13.28 29.93
C LEU A 144 1.20 -12.64 30.77
N VAL A 145 2.02 -13.47 31.42
CA VAL A 145 3.18 -13.03 32.22
C VAL A 145 4.27 -12.47 31.31
N ASN A 146 4.47 -13.08 30.14
CA ASN A 146 5.43 -12.62 29.14
C ASN A 146 4.93 -11.40 28.35
N GLY A 147 3.63 -11.07 28.43
CA GLY A 147 3.05 -9.92 27.73
C GLY A 147 2.92 -10.09 26.21
N ILE A 148 3.32 -11.23 25.65
CA ILE A 148 3.27 -11.54 24.19
C ILE A 148 1.84 -11.47 23.63
N PHE A 149 0.82 -11.75 24.45
CA PHE A 149 -0.58 -11.74 24.02
C PHE A 149 -1.00 -10.41 23.37
N VAL A 150 -0.59 -9.28 23.95
CA VAL A 150 -1.04 -7.95 23.50
C VAL A 150 -0.47 -7.61 22.11
N PRO A 151 0.85 -7.69 21.86
CA PRO A 151 1.42 -7.47 20.53
C PRO A 151 0.89 -8.42 19.45
N VAL A 152 0.70 -9.71 19.78
CA VAL A 152 0.17 -10.69 18.83
C VAL A 152 -1.28 -10.36 18.45
N LEU A 153 -2.13 -10.08 19.43
CA LEU A 153 -3.52 -9.68 19.18
C LEU A 153 -3.61 -8.40 18.35
N LEU A 154 -2.81 -7.38 18.70
CA LEU A 154 -2.76 -6.11 17.98
C LEU A 154 -2.24 -6.29 16.55
N ALA A 155 -1.27 -7.17 16.32
CA ALA A 155 -0.76 -7.46 14.99
C ALA A 155 -1.79 -8.17 14.11
N PHE A 156 -2.48 -9.21 14.62
CA PHE A 156 -3.56 -9.87 13.88
C PHE A 156 -4.75 -8.93 13.61
N ALA A 157 -5.15 -8.14 14.62
CA ALA A 157 -6.17 -7.10 14.46
C ALA A 157 -5.72 -6.03 13.44
N GLY A 158 -4.43 -5.71 13.39
CA GLY A 158 -3.86 -4.74 12.45
C GLY A 158 -3.87 -5.25 11.01
N VAL A 159 -3.37 -6.45 10.79
CA VAL A 159 -3.39 -7.09 9.46
C VAL A 159 -4.81 -7.22 8.95
N SER A 160 -5.75 -7.72 9.78
CA SER A 160 -7.15 -7.86 9.38
C SER A 160 -7.84 -6.52 9.10
N LYS A 161 -7.65 -5.52 9.96
CA LYS A 161 -8.19 -4.17 9.77
C LYS A 161 -7.64 -3.51 8.50
N LEU A 162 -6.34 -3.61 8.25
CA LEU A 162 -5.71 -3.05 7.05
C LEU A 162 -6.15 -3.78 5.78
N LEU A 163 -6.33 -5.10 5.83
CA LEU A 163 -6.83 -5.89 4.72
C LEU A 163 -8.30 -5.54 4.39
N MET A 164 -9.15 -5.40 5.40
CA MET A 164 -10.54 -4.94 5.22
C MET A 164 -10.60 -3.52 4.66
N LEU A 165 -9.73 -2.63 5.15
CA LEU A 165 -9.65 -1.26 4.66
C LEU A 165 -9.14 -1.20 3.22
N LEU A 166 -8.11 -1.98 2.86
CA LEU A 166 -7.62 -2.15 1.49
C LEU A 166 -8.73 -2.67 0.57
N GLY A 167 -9.49 -3.67 1.01
CA GLY A 167 -10.65 -4.16 0.27
C GLY A 167 -11.69 -3.07 0.03
N LYS A 168 -12.10 -2.36 1.08
CA LYS A 168 -13.07 -1.25 0.98
C LYS A 168 -12.60 -0.17 0.00
N VAL A 169 -11.35 0.25 0.15
CA VAL A 169 -10.73 1.32 -0.63
C VAL A 169 -10.51 0.91 -2.10
N SER A 170 -10.15 -0.35 -2.37
CA SER A 170 -9.92 -0.84 -3.74
C SER A 170 -11.22 -1.01 -4.55
N TYR A 171 -12.33 -1.32 -3.89
CA TYR A 171 -13.64 -1.50 -4.54
C TYR A 171 -14.46 -0.21 -4.68
N GLU A 172 -13.96 0.92 -4.15
CA GLU A 172 -14.67 2.19 -4.17
C GLU A 172 -15.08 2.59 -5.59
N LYS A 173 -16.39 2.81 -5.80
CA LYS A 173 -17.01 2.92 -7.15
C LYS A 173 -16.37 3.99 -8.03
N SER A 174 -16.03 5.13 -7.44
CA SER A 174 -15.62 6.34 -8.16
C SER A 174 -14.10 6.54 -8.25
N ALA A 175 -13.31 5.74 -7.54
CA ALA A 175 -11.86 5.93 -7.42
C ALA A 175 -11.02 5.11 -8.42
N SER A 176 -11.59 4.08 -9.05
CA SER A 176 -10.88 3.21 -10.00
C SER A 176 -11.76 2.80 -11.18
N ARG A 177 -11.12 2.55 -12.32
CA ARG A 177 -11.83 2.16 -13.55
C ARG A 177 -12.40 0.75 -13.40
N ARG A 178 -13.54 0.48 -14.04
CA ARG A 178 -14.17 -0.86 -14.02
C ARG A 178 -13.22 -1.96 -14.51
N SER A 179 -12.41 -1.68 -15.53
CA SER A 179 -11.40 -2.61 -16.05
C SER A 179 -10.31 -2.93 -15.03
N GLU A 180 -9.83 -1.93 -14.27
CA GLU A 180 -8.85 -2.14 -13.19
C GLU A 180 -9.43 -3.05 -12.09
N LYS A 181 -10.73 -2.90 -11.78
CA LYS A 181 -11.46 -3.78 -10.84
C LYS A 181 -11.52 -5.22 -11.32
N GLN A 182 -11.86 -5.43 -12.58
CA GLN A 182 -11.88 -6.75 -13.18
C GLN A 182 -10.48 -7.39 -13.17
N LEU A 183 -9.43 -6.59 -13.45
CA LEU A 183 -8.07 -7.10 -13.47
C LEU A 183 -7.55 -7.44 -12.06
N SER A 184 -7.94 -6.68 -11.03
CA SER A 184 -7.69 -7.05 -9.63
C SER A 184 -8.33 -8.37 -9.23
N VAL A 185 -9.59 -8.60 -9.61
CA VAL A 185 -10.26 -9.89 -9.34
C VAL A 185 -9.52 -11.02 -10.05
N LEU A 186 -9.16 -10.84 -11.33
CA LEU A 186 -8.40 -11.83 -12.10
C LEU A 186 -7.04 -12.12 -11.45
N CYS A 187 -6.31 -11.07 -11.05
CA CYS A 187 -5.07 -11.17 -10.32
C CYS A 187 -5.23 -11.92 -8.99
N GLY A 188 -6.34 -11.74 -8.27
CA GLY A 188 -6.65 -12.50 -7.07
C GLY A 188 -6.87 -13.99 -7.34
N VAL A 189 -7.60 -14.34 -8.40
CA VAL A 189 -7.79 -15.73 -8.83
C VAL A 189 -6.46 -16.38 -9.23
N VAL A 190 -5.65 -15.68 -10.03
CA VAL A 190 -4.31 -16.14 -10.41
C VAL A 190 -3.43 -16.32 -9.17
N GLY A 191 -3.46 -15.38 -8.23
CA GLY A 191 -2.74 -15.47 -6.96
C GLY A 191 -3.15 -16.67 -6.11
N LEU A 192 -4.44 -17.04 -6.11
CA LEU A 192 -4.94 -18.24 -5.43
C LEU A 192 -4.40 -19.52 -6.09
N VAL A 193 -4.47 -19.60 -7.42
CA VAL A 193 -3.95 -20.76 -8.17
C VAL A 193 -2.44 -20.91 -7.99
N LEU A 194 -1.69 -19.81 -8.08
CA LEU A 194 -0.25 -19.80 -7.81
C LEU A 194 0.05 -20.19 -6.37
N GLY A 195 -0.74 -19.70 -5.40
CA GLY A 195 -0.60 -20.08 -4.00
C GLY A 195 -0.80 -21.56 -3.76
N TYR A 196 -1.82 -22.15 -4.40
CA TYR A 196 -2.03 -23.59 -4.35
C TYR A 196 -0.82 -24.36 -4.91
N MET A 197 -0.32 -23.97 -6.09
CA MET A 197 0.85 -24.60 -6.69
C MET A 197 2.11 -24.47 -5.82
N VAL A 198 2.31 -23.31 -5.19
CA VAL A 198 3.46 -23.06 -4.31
C VAL A 198 3.38 -23.92 -3.04
N CYS A 199 2.22 -23.98 -2.39
CA CYS A 199 2.03 -24.73 -1.14
C CYS A 199 2.04 -26.26 -1.33
N PHE A 200 1.71 -26.78 -2.52
CA PHE A 200 1.60 -28.22 -2.77
C PHE A 200 2.71 -28.81 -3.68
N THR A 201 3.35 -28.00 -4.54
CA THR A 201 4.25 -28.52 -5.59
C THR A 201 5.66 -27.93 -5.55
N PHE A 202 5.81 -26.62 -5.29
CA PHE A 202 7.11 -25.94 -5.46
C PHE A 202 7.93 -25.76 -4.18
N SER A 203 7.33 -25.87 -3.00
CA SER A 203 8.04 -25.91 -1.72
C SER A 203 8.50 -27.35 -1.43
N PRO A 204 9.79 -27.60 -1.09
CA PRO A 204 10.92 -26.66 -0.86
C PRO A 204 11.87 -26.48 -2.07
N SER A 205 11.57 -27.05 -3.24
CA SER A 205 12.52 -27.10 -4.36
C SER A 205 12.92 -25.73 -4.93
N VAL A 206 12.00 -24.75 -4.96
CA VAL A 206 12.22 -23.43 -5.59
C VAL A 206 12.31 -22.29 -4.57
N LEU A 207 11.62 -22.44 -3.44
CA LEU A 207 11.56 -21.45 -2.37
C LEU A 207 12.03 -22.06 -1.05
N ASP A 208 12.77 -21.29 -0.27
CA ASP A 208 13.37 -21.65 1.01
C ASP A 208 12.34 -21.62 2.17
N PHE A 209 11.14 -22.15 1.92
CA PHE A 209 10.06 -22.28 2.89
C PHE A 209 9.70 -23.75 3.06
N ASN A 210 9.66 -24.22 4.30
CA ASN A 210 9.31 -25.60 4.63
C ASN A 210 7.83 -25.68 5.00
N PHE A 211 6.95 -26.01 4.04
CA PHE A 211 5.52 -26.22 4.33
C PHE A 211 5.17 -27.65 4.77
N ASP A 212 6.17 -28.53 4.90
CA ASP A 212 5.97 -29.94 5.28
C ASP A 212 5.38 -30.12 6.68
N SER A 213 5.58 -29.13 7.55
CA SER A 213 5.00 -29.06 8.90
C SER A 213 3.52 -28.66 8.93
N ILE A 214 2.96 -28.22 7.80
CA ILE A 214 1.63 -27.61 7.71
C ILE A 214 0.61 -28.59 7.13
N ASP A 215 -0.47 -28.80 7.89
CA ASP A 215 -1.67 -29.53 7.46
C ASP A 215 -2.26 -29.03 6.13
N GLY A 216 -2.88 -29.92 5.38
CA GLY A 216 -3.50 -29.59 4.08
C GLY A 216 -4.52 -28.45 4.15
N SER A 217 -5.28 -28.34 5.25
CA SER A 217 -6.21 -27.24 5.51
C SER A 217 -5.50 -25.90 5.73
N GLY A 218 -4.37 -25.90 6.43
CA GLY A 218 -3.52 -24.72 6.62
C GLY A 218 -2.93 -24.22 5.30
N ARG A 219 -2.51 -25.13 4.42
CA ARG A 219 -2.03 -24.79 3.07
C ARG A 219 -3.11 -24.14 2.21
N ILE A 220 -4.36 -24.64 2.29
CA ILE A 220 -5.51 -24.01 1.61
C ILE A 220 -5.77 -22.62 2.15
N PHE A 221 -5.72 -22.43 3.47
CA PHE A 221 -5.89 -21.10 4.09
C PHE A 221 -4.82 -20.10 3.62
N VAL A 222 -3.56 -20.53 3.56
CA VAL A 222 -2.46 -19.70 3.03
C VAL A 222 -2.69 -19.34 1.56
N ALA A 223 -3.10 -20.29 0.71
CA ALA A 223 -3.39 -20.03 -0.69
C ALA A 223 -4.54 -19.02 -0.88
N VAL A 224 -5.60 -19.08 -0.05
CA VAL A 224 -6.69 -18.10 -0.06
C VAL A 224 -6.16 -16.71 0.34
N LEU A 225 -5.34 -16.62 1.39
CA LEU A 225 -4.71 -15.36 1.78
C LEU A 225 -3.82 -14.79 0.66
N MET A 226 -3.03 -15.63 0.00
CA MET A 226 -2.20 -15.21 -1.15
C MET A 226 -3.04 -14.60 -2.26
N GLY A 227 -4.18 -15.22 -2.61
CA GLY A 227 -5.13 -14.69 -3.57
C GLY A 227 -5.73 -13.34 -3.14
N CYS A 228 -6.14 -13.22 -1.87
CA CYS A 228 -6.66 -11.96 -1.33
C CYS A 228 -5.65 -10.82 -1.42
N PHE A 229 -4.41 -11.04 -0.98
CA PHE A 229 -3.35 -10.03 -1.10
C PHE A 229 -3.03 -9.70 -2.55
N SER A 230 -2.97 -10.71 -3.42
CA SER A 230 -2.74 -10.51 -4.86
C SER A 230 -3.81 -9.62 -5.49
N GLY A 231 -5.08 -9.81 -5.15
CA GLY A 231 -6.16 -8.97 -5.64
C GLY A 231 -6.11 -7.55 -5.07
N PHE A 232 -6.04 -7.41 -3.74
CA PHE A 232 -6.12 -6.10 -3.09
C PHE A 232 -4.91 -5.21 -3.34
N LEU A 233 -3.72 -5.79 -3.55
CA LEU A 233 -2.49 -5.05 -3.83
C LEU A 233 -2.37 -4.58 -5.28
N PHE A 234 -3.19 -5.09 -6.19
CA PHE A 234 -3.13 -4.70 -7.61
C PHE A 234 -3.34 -3.19 -7.81
N MET A 235 -4.42 -2.62 -7.27
CA MET A 235 -4.72 -1.18 -7.36
C MET A 235 -3.61 -0.28 -6.80
N PRO A 236 -3.18 -0.46 -5.53
CA PRO A 236 -2.13 0.38 -4.96
C PRO A 236 -0.81 0.21 -5.72
N ALA A 237 -0.45 -0.99 -6.18
CA ALA A 237 0.78 -1.20 -6.92
C ALA A 237 0.77 -0.50 -8.28
N VAL A 238 -0.34 -0.57 -9.03
CA VAL A 238 -0.48 0.13 -10.33
C VAL A 238 -0.42 1.65 -10.15
N LYS A 239 -1.12 2.20 -9.13
CA LYS A 239 -1.05 3.62 -8.82
C LYS A 239 0.35 4.05 -8.40
N SER A 240 1.03 3.25 -7.58
CA SER A 240 2.41 3.54 -7.18
C SER A 240 3.37 3.52 -8.37
N ALA A 241 3.20 2.57 -9.30
CA ALA A 241 3.99 2.51 -10.52
C ALA A 241 3.77 3.72 -11.44
N ARG A 242 2.52 4.22 -11.53
CA ARG A 242 2.20 5.48 -12.22
C ARG A 242 2.93 6.67 -11.60
N CYS A 243 2.87 6.79 -10.27
CA CYS A 243 3.57 7.83 -9.53
C CYS A 243 5.09 7.76 -9.71
N PHE A 244 5.65 6.55 -9.67
CA PHE A 244 7.07 6.30 -9.91
C PHE A 244 7.46 6.76 -11.31
N TRP A 245 6.74 6.30 -12.34
CA TRP A 245 7.03 6.66 -13.73
C TRP A 245 6.97 8.18 -13.95
N LEU A 246 5.96 8.87 -13.39
CA LEU A 246 5.85 10.33 -13.48
C LEU A 246 7.02 11.06 -12.79
N GLY A 247 7.48 10.54 -11.66
CA GLY A 247 8.58 11.14 -10.88
C GLY A 247 9.96 10.89 -11.47
N THR A 248 10.15 9.81 -12.23
CA THR A 248 11.47 9.37 -12.72
C THR A 248 11.66 9.56 -14.23
N ASP A 249 10.68 9.20 -15.04
CA ASP A 249 10.71 9.21 -16.50
C ASP A 249 9.80 10.34 -17.02
N GLN A 250 10.23 11.59 -16.82
CA GLN A 250 9.53 12.72 -17.42
C GLN A 250 9.74 12.68 -18.94
N ILE A 251 8.64 12.60 -19.70
CA ILE A 251 8.62 12.81 -21.15
C ILE A 251 9.03 14.25 -21.41
N ARG A 252 10.33 14.58 -21.47
CA ARG A 252 10.94 15.81 -22.05
C ARG A 252 10.26 17.16 -21.80
N SER A 253 9.33 17.24 -20.85
CA SER A 253 8.51 18.39 -20.58
C SER A 253 9.21 19.12 -19.46
N ASP A 254 9.86 20.23 -19.79
CA ASP A 254 10.56 21.15 -18.87
C ASP A 254 9.62 21.86 -17.87
N LEU A 255 8.54 21.19 -17.48
CA LEU A 255 7.66 21.64 -16.42
C LEU A 255 8.37 21.45 -15.09
N VAL A 256 9.08 22.50 -14.67
CA VAL A 256 9.69 22.66 -13.34
C VAL A 256 8.69 22.37 -12.21
N MET A 257 7.39 22.53 -12.47
CA MET A 257 6.33 22.26 -11.50
C MET A 257 6.02 20.77 -11.31
N LEU A 258 6.38 19.92 -12.28
CA LEU A 258 6.21 18.47 -12.26
C LEU A 258 7.47 17.73 -11.79
N SER A 259 8.64 18.39 -11.81
CA SER A 259 9.90 17.77 -11.42
C SER A 259 9.93 17.43 -9.94
N CYS A 260 10.29 16.18 -9.66
CA CYS A 260 10.58 15.74 -8.31
C CYS A 260 11.98 16.23 -7.94
N ASP A 261 12.14 16.74 -6.71
CA ASP A 261 13.44 17.08 -6.15
C ASP A 261 14.41 15.91 -6.30
N TRP A 262 15.70 16.20 -6.43
CA TRP A 262 16.73 15.16 -6.62
C TRP A 262 16.62 14.07 -5.54
N PHE A 263 16.35 14.48 -4.29
CA PHE A 263 16.18 13.59 -3.15
C PHE A 263 14.98 12.65 -3.34
N GLY A 264 13.83 13.17 -3.77
CA GLY A 264 12.64 12.36 -4.01
C GLY A 264 12.87 11.33 -5.13
N ARG A 265 13.59 11.70 -6.19
CA ARG A 265 13.96 10.77 -7.26
C ARG A 265 14.88 9.65 -6.77
N VAL A 266 15.93 9.99 -6.01
CA VAL A 266 16.83 9.00 -5.41
C VAL A 266 16.07 8.03 -4.51
N VAL A 267 15.16 8.55 -3.67
CA VAL A 267 14.32 7.72 -2.78
C VAL A 267 13.42 6.78 -3.58
N LEU A 268 12.80 7.25 -4.66
CA LEU A 268 11.95 6.42 -5.53
C LEU A 268 12.74 5.28 -6.18
N TYR A 269 13.90 5.58 -6.77
CA TYR A 269 14.77 4.57 -7.38
C TYR A 269 15.31 3.58 -6.35
N ALA A 270 15.80 4.07 -5.21
CA ALA A 270 16.31 3.24 -4.14
C ALA A 270 15.22 2.28 -3.61
N ASN A 271 14.00 2.79 -3.41
CA ASN A 271 12.88 1.97 -2.98
C ASN A 271 12.57 0.84 -3.99
N TYR A 272 12.44 1.16 -5.27
CA TYR A 272 12.16 0.16 -6.30
C TYR A 272 13.26 -0.90 -6.42
N MET A 273 14.53 -0.48 -6.45
CA MET A 273 15.68 -1.39 -6.53
C MET A 273 15.76 -2.29 -5.30
N MET A 274 15.51 -1.75 -4.10
CA MET A 274 15.51 -2.52 -2.87
C MET A 274 14.37 -3.53 -2.79
N ILE A 275 13.18 -3.19 -3.30
CA ILE A 275 12.05 -4.14 -3.41
C ILE A 275 12.45 -5.31 -4.30
N VAL A 276 12.91 -5.05 -5.53
CA VAL A 276 13.30 -6.09 -6.49
C VAL A 276 14.43 -6.95 -5.92
N PHE A 277 15.48 -6.32 -5.38
CA PHE A 277 16.58 -7.03 -4.75
C PHE A 277 16.12 -7.95 -3.62
N THR A 278 15.30 -7.42 -2.70
CA THR A 278 14.81 -8.20 -1.55
C THR A 278 14.01 -9.41 -1.98
N VAL A 279 13.16 -9.28 -3.00
CA VAL A 279 12.34 -10.38 -3.52
C VAL A 279 13.19 -11.51 -4.10
N LEU A 280 14.27 -11.17 -4.82
CA LEU A 280 15.16 -12.14 -5.47
C LEU A 280 15.96 -12.97 -4.46
N LEU A 281 16.26 -12.44 -3.27
CA LEU A 281 17.02 -13.14 -2.22
C LEU A 281 16.35 -14.42 -1.69
N TRP A 282 15.04 -14.59 -1.91
CA TRP A 282 14.25 -15.73 -1.43
C TRP A 282 14.07 -16.83 -2.48
N ILE A 283 14.54 -16.59 -3.71
CA ILE A 283 14.50 -17.56 -4.81
C ILE A 283 15.79 -18.39 -4.76
N ASN A 284 15.65 -19.71 -4.55
CA ASN A 284 16.77 -20.63 -4.30
C ASN A 284 17.99 -20.49 -5.24
N PRO A 285 17.84 -20.45 -6.59
CA PRO A 285 18.98 -20.31 -7.49
C PRO A 285 19.74 -18.98 -7.31
N LEU A 286 19.05 -17.89 -6.97
CA LEU A 286 19.67 -16.57 -6.77
C LEU A 286 20.28 -16.45 -5.37
N ALA A 287 19.60 -17.00 -4.36
CA ALA A 287 20.12 -17.10 -3.01
C ALA A 287 21.39 -17.95 -2.95
N GLY A 288 21.42 -19.06 -3.70
CA GLY A 288 22.54 -19.99 -3.75
C GLY A 288 23.84 -19.38 -4.29
N MET A 289 23.78 -18.25 -5.01
CA MET A 289 24.96 -17.50 -5.44
C MET A 289 25.61 -16.71 -4.30
N LEU A 290 24.87 -16.40 -3.24
CA LEU A 290 25.31 -15.56 -2.12
C LEU A 290 25.62 -16.35 -0.84
N VAL A 291 25.31 -17.65 -0.81
CA VAL A 291 25.51 -18.53 0.35
C VAL A 291 26.75 -19.39 0.12
N ASN A 292 27.65 -19.41 1.11
CA ASN A 292 28.81 -20.28 1.08
C ASN A 292 28.40 -21.74 1.33
N LYS A 293 28.58 -22.62 0.34
CA LYS A 293 28.27 -24.06 0.41
C LYS A 293 29.46 -24.94 0.83
N ASN A 294 30.63 -24.35 1.10
CA ASN A 294 31.88 -25.10 1.32
C ASN A 294 31.95 -25.86 2.68
N ILE A 295 30.92 -25.80 3.52
CA ILE A 295 30.93 -26.45 4.85
C ILE A 295 30.76 -27.98 4.74
N ASN A 296 30.20 -28.51 3.64
CA ASN A 296 29.90 -29.95 3.51
C ASN A 296 30.90 -30.77 2.67
N GLY A 297 32.10 -30.24 2.36
CA GLY A 297 33.25 -31.03 1.92
C GLY A 297 33.14 -31.83 0.60
N LYS A 298 32.06 -31.71 -0.16
CA LYS A 298 31.86 -32.41 -1.44
C LYS A 298 31.27 -31.48 -2.49
N VAL A 299 32.10 -30.62 -3.06
CA VAL A 299 31.70 -29.74 -4.15
C VAL A 299 32.86 -29.60 -5.15
N GLY A 300 32.59 -29.80 -6.43
CA GLY A 300 33.59 -29.81 -7.50
C GLY A 300 34.24 -28.44 -7.75
N ASN A 301 35.47 -28.45 -8.27
CA ASN A 301 36.40 -27.32 -8.37
C ASN A 301 35.84 -26.02 -9.00
N ALA A 302 34.77 -26.06 -9.79
CA ALA A 302 34.14 -24.87 -10.39
C ALA A 302 33.19 -24.13 -9.42
N GLU A 303 32.50 -24.85 -8.53
CA GLU A 303 31.63 -24.26 -7.49
C GLU A 303 32.44 -23.71 -6.30
N MET A 304 33.69 -24.16 -6.14
CA MET A 304 34.62 -23.71 -5.11
C MET A 304 35.05 -22.22 -5.25
N LEU A 305 35.03 -21.69 -6.48
CA LEU A 305 35.41 -20.31 -6.80
C LEU A 305 34.30 -19.28 -6.54
N ILE A 306 33.03 -19.67 -6.71
CA ILE A 306 31.87 -18.80 -6.46
C ILE A 306 31.44 -18.89 -4.97
N GLY A 307 31.67 -20.04 -4.32
CA GLY A 307 31.31 -20.26 -2.92
C GLY A 307 32.17 -19.54 -1.87
N ASN A 308 33.35 -19.00 -2.24
CA ASN A 308 34.30 -18.44 -1.26
C ASN A 308 33.97 -17.01 -0.78
N VAL A 309 32.97 -16.33 -1.36
CA VAL A 309 32.63 -14.92 -1.05
C VAL A 309 31.23 -14.78 -0.43
N GLY A 310 30.57 -15.91 -0.11
CA GLY A 310 29.20 -15.93 0.40
C GLY A 310 29.08 -15.78 1.92
N PHE A 311 27.92 -15.29 2.39
CA PHE A 311 27.57 -15.25 3.81
C PHE A 311 27.41 -16.68 4.39
N LEU A 312 27.64 -16.83 5.70
CA LEU A 312 27.19 -18.03 6.41
C LEU A 312 25.66 -18.15 6.32
N PRO A 313 25.10 -19.38 6.28
CA PRO A 313 23.65 -19.58 6.21
C PRO A 313 22.84 -18.84 7.29
N SER A 314 23.36 -18.78 8.53
CA SER A 314 22.74 -18.06 9.64
C SER A 314 22.75 -16.54 9.46
N ASP A 315 23.86 -16.00 8.94
CA ASP A 315 24.02 -14.56 8.72
C ASP A 315 23.23 -14.11 7.49
N PHE A 316 23.11 -14.99 6.49
CA PHE A 316 22.28 -14.77 5.33
C PHE A 316 20.78 -14.70 5.68
N ALA A 317 20.31 -15.54 6.60
CA ALA A 317 18.94 -15.46 7.10
C ALA A 317 18.65 -14.11 7.80
N LYS A 318 19.58 -13.63 8.64
CA LYS A 318 19.49 -12.30 9.27
C LYS A 318 19.53 -11.18 8.23
N PHE A 319 20.39 -11.32 7.21
CA PHE A 319 20.50 -10.36 6.11
C PHE A 319 19.19 -10.25 5.32
N ARG A 320 18.55 -11.37 4.96
CA ARG A 320 17.23 -11.39 4.29
C ARG A 320 16.16 -10.64 5.08
N LEU A 321 16.11 -10.86 6.40
CA LEU A 321 15.18 -10.17 7.30
C LEU A 321 15.48 -8.66 7.36
N CYS A 322 16.75 -8.29 7.41
CA CYS A 322 17.18 -6.89 7.35
C CYS A 322 16.75 -6.23 6.04
N CYS A 323 16.87 -6.91 4.90
CA CYS A 323 16.39 -6.40 3.61
C CYS A 323 14.86 -6.20 3.58
N LEU A 324 14.08 -7.11 4.17
CA LEU A 324 12.62 -6.93 4.32
C LEU A 324 12.26 -5.71 5.18
N LEU A 325 12.98 -5.51 6.29
CA LEU A 325 12.80 -4.34 7.14
C LEU A 325 13.17 -3.05 6.39
N LEU A 326 14.35 -3.03 5.77
CA LEU A 326 14.86 -1.86 5.05
C LEU A 326 13.97 -1.47 3.86
N SER A 327 13.48 -2.46 3.11
CA SER A 327 12.56 -2.21 1.99
C SER A 327 11.22 -1.63 2.46
N SER A 328 10.67 -2.11 3.58
CA SER A 328 9.45 -1.55 4.18
C SER A 328 9.65 -0.12 4.66
N PHE A 329 10.79 0.14 5.31
CA PHE A 329 11.16 1.49 5.75
C PHE A 329 11.29 2.44 4.55
N LEU A 330 11.96 2.01 3.48
CA LEU A 330 12.09 2.80 2.24
C LEU A 330 10.74 3.06 1.58
N GLN A 331 9.79 2.12 1.61
CA GLN A 331 8.43 2.35 1.12
C GLN A 331 7.71 3.44 1.92
N ILE A 332 7.87 3.47 3.24
CA ILE A 332 7.30 4.52 4.11
C ILE A 332 7.95 5.88 3.81
N VAL A 333 9.28 5.93 3.63
CA VAL A 333 10.00 7.17 3.27
C VAL A 333 9.58 7.65 1.87
N ALA A 334 9.37 6.72 0.92
CA ALA A 334 8.90 7.00 -0.43
C ALA A 334 7.41 7.38 -0.50
N LEU A 335 6.65 7.26 0.59
CA LEU A 335 5.21 7.56 0.61
C LEU A 335 4.94 9.03 0.23
N ARG A 336 5.68 9.96 0.83
CA ARG A 336 5.50 11.41 0.58
C ARG A 336 5.77 11.80 -0.88
N PRO A 337 6.91 11.44 -1.51
CA PRO A 337 7.12 11.74 -2.92
C PRO A 337 6.09 11.03 -3.82
N ASN A 338 5.69 9.80 -3.51
CA ASN A 338 4.64 9.09 -4.27
C ASN A 338 3.28 9.82 -4.25
N ILE A 339 2.87 10.35 -3.09
CA ILE A 339 1.63 11.12 -2.95
C ILE A 339 1.74 12.45 -3.72
N GLN A 340 2.88 13.12 -3.66
CA GLN A 340 3.08 14.34 -4.44
C GLN A 340 2.99 14.04 -5.95
N MET A 341 3.57 12.94 -6.42
CA MET A 341 3.44 12.53 -7.83
C MET A 341 1.99 12.19 -8.20
N TYR A 342 1.22 11.58 -7.30
CA TYR A 342 -0.20 11.35 -7.52
C TYR A 342 -0.97 12.66 -7.74
N LEU A 343 -0.69 13.70 -6.94
CA LEU A 343 -1.31 15.02 -7.13
C LEU A 343 -0.84 15.68 -8.42
N ASN A 344 0.44 15.51 -8.77
CA ASN A 344 1.02 16.02 -10.01
C ASN A 344 0.45 15.33 -11.27
N GLU A 345 -0.07 14.11 -11.19
CA GLU A 345 -0.75 13.44 -12.30
C GLU A 345 -1.96 14.26 -12.79
N ALA A 346 -2.70 14.87 -11.86
CA ALA A 346 -3.81 15.75 -12.22
C ALA A 346 -3.32 17.01 -12.96
N LEU A 347 -2.21 17.60 -12.51
CA LEU A 347 -1.58 18.75 -13.17
C LEU A 347 -1.09 18.38 -14.58
N LEU A 348 -0.44 17.22 -14.75
CA LEU A 348 0.00 16.77 -16.06
C LEU A 348 -1.19 16.61 -17.01
N SER A 349 -2.28 16.01 -16.53
CA SER A 349 -3.48 15.83 -17.37
C SER A 349 -4.14 17.14 -17.77
N TRP A 350 -4.10 18.13 -16.88
CA TRP A 350 -4.54 19.49 -17.18
C TRP A 350 -3.64 20.13 -18.25
N TYR A 351 -2.32 20.05 -18.08
CA TYR A 351 -1.34 20.61 -19.03
C TYR A 351 -1.44 19.96 -20.41
N GLN A 352 -1.53 18.63 -20.47
CA GLN A 352 -1.69 17.90 -21.73
C GLN A 352 -2.95 18.32 -22.46
N ARG A 353 -4.08 18.48 -21.76
CA ARG A 353 -5.35 18.88 -22.38
C ARG A 353 -5.39 20.33 -22.80
N LEU A 354 -4.73 21.20 -22.05
CA LEU A 354 -4.56 22.62 -22.40
C LEU A 354 -3.84 22.77 -23.74
N HIS A 355 -2.82 21.94 -23.99
CA HIS A 355 -1.96 22.04 -25.17
C HIS A 355 -2.27 21.02 -26.30
N ALA A 356 -3.09 19.99 -26.06
CA ALA A 356 -3.37 18.95 -27.06
C ALA A 356 -4.38 19.35 -28.13
N SER A 357 -5.19 20.39 -27.93
CA SER A 357 -6.28 20.72 -28.84
C SER A 357 -6.53 22.22 -28.95
N ARG A 358 -7.15 22.62 -30.06
CA ARG A 358 -7.53 24.02 -30.33
C ARG A 358 -8.67 24.52 -29.43
N VAL A 359 -9.45 23.59 -28.85
CA VAL A 359 -10.52 23.87 -27.88
C VAL A 359 -10.30 22.97 -26.68
N PRO A 360 -9.68 23.47 -25.59
CA PRO A 360 -9.33 22.63 -24.47
C PRO A 360 -10.57 22.24 -23.65
N ASP A 361 -10.77 20.94 -23.44
CA ASP A 361 -11.81 20.40 -22.54
C ASP A 361 -11.38 20.58 -21.07
N LEU A 362 -11.51 21.81 -20.57
CA LEU A 362 -11.10 22.18 -19.21
C LEU A 362 -12.00 21.56 -18.14
N ASP A 363 -13.27 21.29 -18.44
CA ASP A 363 -14.22 20.67 -17.50
C ASP A 363 -13.77 19.28 -17.03
N PHE A 364 -13.23 18.47 -17.94
CA PHE A 364 -12.68 17.16 -17.57
C PHE A 364 -11.45 17.33 -16.67
N SER A 365 -10.56 18.26 -17.01
CA SER A 365 -9.34 18.50 -16.22
C SER A 365 -9.67 18.99 -14.80
N ARG A 366 -10.69 19.86 -14.67
CA ARG A 366 -11.23 20.32 -13.39
C ARG A 366 -11.80 19.16 -12.58
N ALA A 367 -12.62 18.32 -13.20
CA ALA A 367 -13.16 17.13 -12.56
C ALA A 367 -12.05 16.18 -12.09
N LYS A 368 -10.99 16.00 -12.89
CA LYS A 368 -9.85 15.14 -12.55
C LYS A 368 -9.04 15.72 -11.38
N VAL A 369 -8.74 17.01 -11.37
CA VAL A 369 -8.07 17.70 -10.25
C VAL A 369 -8.90 17.61 -8.97
N PHE A 370 -10.21 17.85 -9.05
CA PHE A 370 -11.11 17.69 -7.91
C PHE A 370 -11.09 16.25 -7.37
N LEU A 371 -11.15 15.25 -8.25
CA LEU A 371 -11.13 13.84 -7.86
C LEU A 371 -9.83 13.45 -7.13
N HIS A 372 -8.67 13.89 -7.63
CA HIS A 372 -7.38 13.59 -7.00
C HIS A 372 -7.27 14.23 -5.62
N ASN A 373 -7.77 15.45 -5.46
CA ASN A 373 -7.83 16.09 -4.15
C ASN A 373 -8.83 15.41 -3.20
N HIS A 374 -10.02 15.03 -3.69
CA HIS A 374 -11.08 14.45 -2.89
C HIS A 374 -10.72 13.06 -2.36
N TYR A 375 -10.07 12.22 -3.17
CA TYR A 375 -9.64 10.86 -2.84
C TYR A 375 -8.18 10.77 -2.37
N LEU A 376 -7.57 11.89 -1.93
CA LEU A 376 -6.18 11.90 -1.47
C LEU A 376 -5.95 10.91 -0.32
N CYS A 377 -6.74 10.99 0.76
CA CYS A 377 -6.58 10.12 1.93
C CYS A 377 -6.76 8.63 1.59
N LEU A 378 -7.61 8.32 0.60
CA LEU A 378 -7.77 6.96 0.09
C LEU A 378 -6.45 6.44 -0.50
N VAL A 379 -5.77 7.25 -1.32
CA VAL A 379 -4.48 6.87 -1.93
C VAL A 379 -3.37 6.77 -0.90
N VAL A 380 -3.38 7.65 0.12
CA VAL A 380 -2.43 7.56 1.24
C VAL A 380 -2.56 6.21 1.96
N VAL A 381 -3.78 5.78 2.25
CA VAL A 381 -4.04 4.47 2.86
C VAL A 381 -3.56 3.33 1.95
N GLN A 382 -3.81 3.43 0.64
CA GLN A 382 -3.36 2.44 -0.35
C GLN A 382 -1.85 2.24 -0.39
N PHE A 383 -1.07 3.32 -0.24
CA PHE A 383 0.39 3.25 -0.23
C PHE A 383 0.98 2.93 1.14
N LEU A 384 0.29 3.28 2.23
CA LEU A 384 0.74 3.02 3.59
C LEU A 384 0.45 1.58 4.04
N ALA A 385 -0.66 0.98 3.61
CA ALA A 385 -1.06 -0.33 4.10
C ALA A 385 -0.07 -1.48 3.75
N PRO A 386 0.47 -1.61 2.51
CA PRO A 386 1.41 -2.68 2.17
C PRO A 386 2.67 -2.74 3.05
N PRO A 387 3.45 -1.65 3.26
CA PRO A 387 4.65 -1.71 4.09
C PRO A 387 4.33 -1.97 5.57
N ILE A 388 3.19 -1.49 6.07
CA ILE A 388 2.78 -1.74 7.44
C ILE A 388 2.39 -3.21 7.64
N VAL A 389 1.59 -3.78 6.75
CA VAL A 389 1.21 -5.19 6.83
C VAL A 389 2.47 -6.08 6.78
N LEU A 390 3.43 -5.75 5.92
CA LEU A 390 4.72 -6.42 5.87
C LEU A 390 5.46 -6.33 7.20
N LEU A 391 5.59 -5.14 7.79
CA LEU A 391 6.27 -4.97 9.08
C LEU A 391 5.56 -5.71 10.23
N LEU A 392 4.22 -5.74 10.24
CA LEU A 392 3.46 -6.50 11.23
C LEU A 392 3.70 -8.01 11.10
N LEU A 393 3.68 -8.54 9.88
CA LEU A 393 3.96 -9.94 9.59
C LEU A 393 5.42 -10.32 9.89
N LEU A 394 6.35 -9.44 9.54
CA LEU A 394 7.76 -9.60 9.87
C LEU A 394 7.96 -9.59 11.39
N GLY A 395 7.34 -8.66 12.11
CA GLY A 395 7.40 -8.61 13.58
C GLY A 395 6.82 -9.88 14.23
N LEU A 396 5.68 -10.38 13.74
CA LEU A 396 5.08 -11.64 14.19
C LEU A 396 6.02 -12.84 13.99
N SER A 397 6.78 -12.88 12.90
CA SER A 397 7.74 -13.96 12.62
C SER A 397 8.93 -14.02 13.59
N GLN A 398 9.25 -12.92 14.27
CA GLN A 398 10.39 -12.86 15.18
C GLN A 398 10.04 -13.18 16.64
N ILE A 399 8.76 -13.41 16.94
CA ILE A 399 8.32 -13.73 18.31
C ILE A 399 8.63 -15.20 18.61
N ASP A 400 9.81 -15.44 19.17
CA ASP A 400 10.21 -16.74 19.73
C ASP A 400 9.59 -16.90 21.14
N GLY A 401 8.42 -17.54 21.24
CA GLY A 401 7.78 -17.74 22.55
C GLY A 401 6.37 -18.30 22.55
N ILE A 402 5.79 -18.59 21.39
CA ILE A 402 4.48 -19.25 21.32
C ILE A 402 4.74 -20.75 21.59
N SER A 403 4.71 -21.21 22.85
CA SER A 403 4.74 -22.65 23.12
C SER A 403 3.35 -23.25 22.83
N SER A 404 3.33 -24.42 22.18
CA SER A 404 2.13 -25.14 21.70
C SER A 404 1.12 -25.44 22.83
N GLU A 405 1.57 -25.49 24.08
CA GLU A 405 0.75 -25.92 25.23
C GLU A 405 -0.36 -24.92 25.61
N ASN A 406 -0.22 -23.63 25.27
CA ASN A 406 -1.10 -22.57 25.77
C ASN A 406 -2.32 -22.24 24.88
N TYR A 407 -2.48 -22.89 23.73
CA TYR A 407 -3.57 -22.62 22.77
C TYR A 407 -4.41 -23.85 22.40
N LYS A 408 -4.66 -24.77 23.34
CA LYS A 408 -5.46 -26.00 23.07
C LYS A 408 -6.83 -25.76 22.42
N TYR A 409 -7.44 -24.58 22.58
CA TYR A 409 -8.76 -24.27 22.01
C TYR A 409 -8.76 -23.66 20.60
N ILE A 410 -7.62 -23.14 20.11
CA ILE A 410 -7.47 -22.61 18.74
C ILE A 410 -6.49 -23.48 17.91
N CYS A 411 -5.62 -24.25 18.57
CA CYS A 411 -4.54 -25.05 17.98
C CYS A 411 -4.83 -26.56 17.98
N SER A 412 -6.07 -26.99 17.78
CA SER A 412 -6.39 -28.41 17.56
C SER A 412 -5.86 -28.96 16.22
N LEU A 413 -5.27 -28.10 15.36
CA LEU A 413 -4.86 -28.44 13.99
C LEU A 413 -3.35 -28.31 13.69
N ALA A 414 -2.50 -27.74 14.56
CA ALA A 414 -1.03 -27.68 14.33
C ALA A 414 -0.28 -27.10 15.55
N PRO A 415 1.04 -27.32 15.70
CA PRO A 415 1.89 -26.51 16.57
C PRO A 415 1.91 -25.05 16.07
N CYS A 416 1.02 -24.22 16.61
CA CYS A 416 0.69 -22.87 16.12
C CYS A 416 1.88 -21.89 16.01
N SER A 417 3.00 -22.13 16.67
CA SER A 417 4.12 -21.19 16.69
C SER A 417 5.03 -21.27 15.47
N ALA A 418 5.40 -22.48 15.08
CA ALA A 418 6.12 -22.73 13.83
C ALA A 418 5.26 -22.30 12.64
N PHE A 419 3.97 -22.64 12.66
CA PHE A 419 3.00 -22.22 11.65
C PHE A 419 2.92 -20.69 11.52
N VAL A 420 2.70 -19.95 12.61
CA VAL A 420 2.60 -18.48 12.56
C VAL A 420 3.91 -17.86 12.10
N LYS A 421 5.06 -18.38 12.54
CA LYS A 421 6.38 -17.87 12.16
C LYS A 421 6.66 -18.03 10.66
N GLU A 422 6.51 -19.25 10.14
CA GLU A 422 6.78 -19.56 8.74
C GLU A 422 5.75 -18.91 7.81
N VAL A 423 4.46 -18.96 8.15
CA VAL A 423 3.40 -18.33 7.35
C VAL A 423 3.53 -16.82 7.36
N ALA A 424 3.78 -16.17 8.50
CA ALA A 424 3.89 -14.71 8.53
C ALA A 424 5.07 -14.21 7.69
N LEU A 425 6.21 -14.88 7.78
CA LEU A 425 7.41 -14.52 7.02
C LEU A 425 7.24 -14.81 5.52
N PHE A 426 6.61 -15.93 5.16
CA PHE A 426 6.23 -16.21 3.77
C PHE A 426 5.25 -15.16 3.21
N MET A 427 4.22 -14.80 3.97
CA MET A 427 3.23 -13.80 3.55
C MET A 427 3.86 -12.41 3.41
N ALA A 428 4.81 -12.03 4.27
CA ALA A 428 5.58 -10.80 4.14
C ALA A 428 6.37 -10.76 2.83
N TRP A 429 7.04 -11.86 2.48
CA TRP A 429 7.72 -12.00 1.19
C TRP A 429 6.73 -11.98 0.01
N TRP A 430 5.60 -12.68 0.11
CA TRP A 430 4.58 -12.73 -0.95
C TRP A 430 4.03 -11.34 -1.31
N ILE A 431 3.73 -10.52 -0.30
CA ILE A 431 3.27 -9.14 -0.48
C ILE A 431 4.29 -8.34 -1.30
N MET A 432 5.59 -8.48 -0.99
CA MET A 432 6.67 -7.83 -1.74
C MET A 432 6.82 -8.37 -3.15
N PHE A 433 6.76 -9.68 -3.32
CA PHE A 433 6.87 -10.35 -4.62
C PHE A 433 5.77 -9.89 -5.57
N VAL A 434 4.52 -9.91 -5.12
CA VAL A 434 3.36 -9.42 -5.87
C VAL A 434 3.50 -7.93 -6.20
N TRP A 435 3.90 -7.11 -5.22
CA TRP A 435 4.12 -5.68 -5.42
C TRP A 435 5.19 -5.42 -6.48
N ALA A 436 6.31 -6.16 -6.45
CA ALA A 436 7.38 -6.06 -7.42
C ALA A 436 6.90 -6.43 -8.83
N ILE A 437 6.14 -7.51 -8.98
CA ILE A 437 5.62 -7.94 -10.29
C ILE A 437 4.69 -6.88 -10.88
N TYR A 438 3.70 -6.41 -10.10
CA TYR A 438 2.73 -5.44 -10.60
C TYR A 438 3.37 -4.10 -10.93
N SER A 439 4.28 -3.62 -10.09
CA SER A 439 5.01 -2.38 -10.37
C SER A 439 5.89 -2.51 -11.62
N SER A 440 6.67 -3.60 -11.73
CA SER A 440 7.53 -3.87 -12.89
C SER A 440 6.73 -3.99 -14.19
N ALA A 441 5.65 -4.77 -14.19
CA ALA A 441 4.80 -4.96 -15.36
C ALA A 441 4.15 -3.64 -15.80
N THR A 442 3.68 -2.84 -14.85
CA THR A 442 3.07 -1.54 -15.14
C THR A 442 4.08 -0.56 -15.71
N ILE A 443 5.29 -0.48 -15.14
CA ILE A 443 6.38 0.39 -15.64
C ILE A 443 6.77 -0.03 -17.07
N LEU A 444 6.86 -1.34 -17.35
CA LEU A 444 7.16 -1.85 -18.69
C LEU A 444 6.09 -1.43 -19.70
N LEU A 445 4.81 -1.51 -19.33
CA LEU A 445 3.70 -1.09 -20.20
C LEU A 445 3.72 0.42 -20.48
N TYR A 446 4.08 1.25 -19.49
CA TYR A 446 4.28 2.69 -19.70
C TYR A 446 5.46 2.99 -20.63
N ARG A 447 6.60 2.30 -20.44
CA ARG A 447 7.79 2.47 -21.31
C ARG A 447 7.56 2.01 -22.75
N ARG A 448 6.68 1.04 -22.96
CA ARG A 448 6.27 0.57 -24.29
C ARG A 448 5.15 1.42 -24.91
N CYS A 449 4.73 2.50 -24.25
CA CYS A 449 3.63 3.37 -24.68
C CYS A 449 2.29 2.63 -24.89
N ILE A 450 2.10 1.47 -24.24
CA ILE A 450 0.84 0.72 -24.30
C ILE A 450 -0.19 1.36 -23.35
N LEU A 451 0.29 1.87 -22.21
CA LEU A 451 -0.50 2.67 -21.29
C LEU A 451 -0.19 4.16 -21.48
N TYR A 452 -1.22 4.98 -21.64
CA TYR A 452 -1.12 6.43 -21.70
C TYR A 452 -1.66 7.05 -20.40
N MET A 453 -0.98 8.09 -19.90
CA MET A 453 -1.58 8.98 -18.90
C MET A 453 -2.61 9.86 -19.61
N SER A 454 -3.90 9.71 -19.26
CA SER A 454 -5.03 10.48 -19.80
C SER A 454 -5.86 11.08 -18.69
#